data_AF-L9XIA9-F1
#
_entry.id   AF-L9XIA9-F1
#
_cell.length_a   1.000
_cell.length_b   1.000
_cell.length_c   1.000
_cell.angle_alpha   90.00
_cell.angle_beta   90.00
_cell.angle_gamma   90.00
#
_symmetry.space_group_name_H-M   'P 1'
#
loop_
_entity.id
_entity.type
_entity.pdbx_description
1 polymer ?
#
loop_
_entity_poly.entity_id
_entity_poly.type
_entity_poly.pdbx_seq_one_letter_code
_entity_poly.pdbx_strand_id
1 'polypeptide(L)'
;MSEEITVGLTDGREITVDELTVLDRDNGSWIRCVRSEPSRRMEFDETTTYYHLGRDVDYVVADGTDDHEVDDVVDRRPNLAAVPTDAARR
;
A
#
# COMPACT_ATOMS: atom_id res chain seq x y z
N MET A 1 -5.54 -17.00 3.77
CA MET A 1 -5.12 -16.50 2.45
C MET A 1 -4.73 -15.06 2.71
N SER A 2 -3.48 -14.70 2.47
CA SER A 2 -3.02 -13.31 2.57
C SER A 2 -3.76 -12.52 1.50
N GLU A 3 -4.35 -11.39 1.91
CA GLU A 3 -4.95 -10.44 0.98
C GLU A 3 -3.79 -9.79 0.22
N GLU A 4 -3.69 -10.06 -1.09
CA GLU A 4 -2.63 -9.50 -1.91
C GLU A 4 -2.93 -8.01 -2.17
N ILE A 5 -1.96 -7.14 -1.92
CA ILE A 5 -2.08 -5.70 -2.11
C ILE A 5 -1.26 -5.32 -3.34
N THR A 6 -1.93 -4.76 -4.36
CA THR A 6 -1.27 -4.23 -5.55
C THR A 6 -1.03 -2.74 -5.40
N VAL A 7 0.22 -2.31 -5.58
CA VAL A 7 0.64 -0.90 -5.57
C VAL A 7 1.08 -0.52 -6.98
N GLY A 8 0.39 0.43 -7.59
CA GLY A 8 0.78 1.06 -8.84
C GLY A 8 1.75 2.21 -8.57
N LEU A 9 2.93 2.16 -9.19
CA LEU A 9 3.95 3.19 -9.10
C LEU A 9 3.83 4.21 -10.24
N THR A 10 4.27 5.44 -9.99
CA THR A 10 4.23 6.53 -10.99
C THR A 10 5.14 6.29 -12.19
N ASP A 11 6.07 5.34 -12.10
CA ASP A 11 6.91 4.89 -13.22
C ASP A 11 6.25 3.82 -14.10
N GLY A 12 4.98 3.50 -13.83
CA GLY A 12 4.18 2.53 -14.58
C GLY A 12 4.41 1.07 -14.18
N ARG A 13 5.21 0.80 -13.14
CA ARG A 13 5.35 -0.55 -12.58
C ARG A 13 4.26 -0.83 -11.55
N GLU A 14 3.88 -2.10 -11.47
CA GLU A 14 3.02 -2.61 -10.40
C GLU A 14 3.81 -3.59 -9.54
N ILE A 15 3.58 -3.52 -8.23
CA ILE A 15 4.14 -4.49 -7.27
C ILE A 15 3.01 -5.07 -6.42
N THR A 16 3.07 -6.38 -6.20
CA THR A 16 2.18 -7.09 -5.28
C THR A 16 2.90 -7.30 -3.96
N VAL A 17 2.28 -6.93 -2.86
CA VAL A 17 2.86 -6.96 -1.51
C VAL A 17 1.90 -7.64 -0.55
N ASP A 18 2.44 -8.29 0.47
CA ASP A 18 1.67 -9.01 1.48
C ASP A 18 1.22 -8.08 2.62
N GLU A 19 2.00 -7.04 2.91
CA GLU A 19 1.64 -6.03 3.91
C GLU A 19 2.03 -4.63 3.42
N LEU A 20 1.14 -3.67 3.68
CA LEU A 20 1.36 -2.25 3.45
C LEU A 20 1.09 -1.46 4.73
N THR A 21 2.05 -0.64 5.15
CA THR A 21 1.89 0.31 6.27
C THR A 21 2.12 1.73 5.80
N VAL A 22 1.19 2.65 6.06
CA VAL A 22 1.40 4.09 5.83
C VAL A 22 2.17 4.70 7.00
N LEU A 23 3.19 5.50 6.69
CA LEU A 23 4.07 6.17 7.64
C LEU A 23 4.04 7.67 7.38
N ASP A 24 3.43 8.44 8.29
CA ASP A 24 3.53 9.89 8.27
C ASP A 24 4.84 10.35 8.90
N ARG A 25 5.62 11.11 8.15
CA ARG A 25 6.93 11.64 8.54
C ARG A 25 6.98 13.14 8.24
N ASP A 26 7.98 13.82 8.82
CA ASP A 26 8.17 15.27 8.62
C ASP A 26 8.38 15.65 7.14
N ASN A 27 8.82 14.70 6.31
CA ASN A 27 9.06 14.89 4.88
C ASN A 27 7.93 14.34 3.99
N GLY A 28 6.75 14.06 4.55
CA GLY A 28 5.58 13.55 3.83
C GLY A 28 5.16 12.15 4.26
N SER A 29 4.15 11.62 3.57
CA SER A 29 3.61 10.29 3.83
C SER A 29 4.32 9.26 2.95
N TRP A 30 4.69 8.14 3.54
CA TRP A 30 5.38 7.02 2.90
C TRP A 30 4.56 5.74 3.07
N ILE A 31 4.75 4.77 2.17
CA ILE A 31 4.30 3.40 2.37
C ILE A 31 5.50 2.49 2.57
N ARG A 32 5.42 1.64 3.60
CA ARG A 32 6.28 0.46 3.77
C ARG A 32 5.56 -0.73 3.16
N CYS A 33 6.18 -1.33 2.16
CA CYS A 33 5.71 -2.49 1.43
C CYS A 33 6.54 -3.71 1.84
N VAL A 34 5.88 -4.77 2.29
CA VAL A 34 6.53 -6.01 2.72
C VAL A 34 6.09 -7.15 1.81
N ARG A 35 7.06 -7.94 1.34
CA ARG A 35 6.83 -9.16 0.56
C ARG A 35 7.40 -10.34 1.34
N SER A 36 6.56 -11.32 1.64
CA SER A 36 6.90 -12.60 2.28
C SER A 36 7.53 -13.58 1.29
N GLU A 37 7.47 -13.31 -0.01
CA GLU A 37 8.25 -14.08 -0.98
C GLU A 37 9.76 -13.75 -0.85
N PRO A 38 10.62 -14.78 -0.69
CA PRO A 38 12.05 -14.56 -0.64
C PRO A 38 12.55 -14.03 -1.97
N SER A 39 13.35 -12.98 -1.92
CA SER A 39 14.04 -12.48 -3.11
C SER A 39 14.93 -13.59 -3.67
N ARG A 40 14.65 -14.12 -4.89
CA ARG A 40 15.48 -15.19 -5.52
C ARG A 40 16.99 -14.89 -5.61
N ARG A 41 17.41 -13.64 -5.35
CA ARG A 41 18.79 -13.16 -5.39
C ARG A 41 19.44 -12.96 -4.01
N MET A 42 18.66 -12.88 -2.94
CA MET A 42 19.18 -12.67 -1.59
C MET A 42 18.34 -13.54 -0.66
N GLU A 43 18.97 -14.46 0.07
CA GLU A 43 18.35 -15.37 1.04
C GLU A 43 17.74 -14.60 2.24
N PHE A 44 16.81 -13.69 1.98
CA PHE A 44 16.00 -13.02 2.98
C PHE A 44 14.58 -13.55 2.87
N ASP A 45 14.05 -14.00 4.01
CA ASP A 45 12.70 -14.53 4.15
C ASP A 45 11.63 -13.47 3.89
N GLU A 46 12.01 -12.18 3.88
CA GLU A 46 11.14 -11.04 3.69
C GLU A 46 11.87 -9.89 2.96
N THR A 47 11.20 -9.25 2.00
CA THR A 47 11.71 -8.05 1.33
C THR A 47 10.86 -6.84 1.71
N THR A 48 11.45 -5.87 2.42
CA THR A 48 10.80 -4.59 2.74
C THR A 48 11.29 -3.47 1.81
N THR A 49 10.36 -2.73 1.19
CA THR A 49 10.64 -1.57 0.33
C THR A 49 9.80 -0.37 0.75
N TYR A 50 10.30 0.85 0.53
CA TYR A 50 9.62 2.10 0.89
C TYR A 50 9.36 2.97 -0.34
N TYR A 51 8.17 3.56 -0.42
CA TYR A 51 7.77 4.48 -1.49
C TYR A 51 7.12 5.73 -0.90
N HIS A 52 7.40 6.90 -1.48
CA HIS A 52 6.75 8.14 -1.06
C HIS A 52 5.38 8.28 -1.73
N LEU A 53 4.31 8.44 -0.95
CA LEU A 53 2.93 8.46 -1.48
C LEU A 53 2.70 9.58 -2.50
N GLY A 54 3.22 10.78 -2.25
CA GLY A 54 3.01 11.91 -3.14
C GLY A 54 3.91 11.95 -4.38
N ARG A 55 4.79 10.96 -4.59
CA ARG A 55 5.81 11.00 -5.65
C ARG A 55 5.93 9.69 -6.41
N ASP A 56 5.95 8.58 -5.68
CA ASP A 56 6.31 7.28 -6.21
C ASP A 56 5.08 6.39 -6.43
N VAL A 57 3.94 6.70 -5.79
CA VAL A 57 2.71 5.90 -5.82
C VAL A 57 1.62 6.62 -6.62
N ASP A 58 0.97 5.89 -7.53
CA ASP A 58 -0.18 6.35 -8.30
C ASP A 58 -1.51 5.80 -7.72
N TYR A 59 -1.55 4.51 -7.35
CA TYR A 59 -2.71 3.87 -6.72
C TYR A 59 -2.33 2.67 -5.85
N VAL A 60 -3.26 2.27 -4.99
CA VAL A 60 -3.19 1.06 -4.17
C VAL A 60 -4.53 0.34 -4.26
N VAL A 61 -4.51 -0.97 -4.50
CA VAL A 61 -5.69 -1.86 -4.56
C VAL A 61 -5.42 -3.04 -3.63
N ALA A 62 -6.36 -3.36 -2.75
CA ALA A 62 -6.32 -4.58 -1.94
C ALA A 62 -7.36 -5.56 -2.50
N ASP A 63 -6.94 -6.75 -2.92
CA ASP A 63 -7.85 -7.81 -3.34
C ASP A 63 -8.51 -8.41 -2.09
N GLY A 64 -9.65 -7.83 -1.68
CA GLY A 64 -10.37 -8.25 -0.46
C GLY A 64 -11.59 -7.43 -0.06
N THR A 65 -11.82 -6.25 -0.63
CA THR A 65 -13.01 -5.43 -0.36
C THR A 65 -13.92 -5.35 -1.58
N ASP A 66 -14.95 -6.20 -1.58
CA ASP A 66 -16.28 -5.81 -2.06
C ASP A 66 -16.72 -4.51 -1.36
N ASP A 67 -17.56 -3.72 -2.03
CA ASP A 67 -18.10 -2.40 -1.66
C ASP A 67 -17.21 -1.17 -1.92
N HIS A 68 -17.27 -0.65 -3.15
CA HIS A 68 -17.86 0.69 -3.38
C HIS A 68 -18.35 0.80 -4.82
N GLU A 69 -19.66 1.07 -4.95
CA GLU A 69 -20.28 1.61 -6.16
C GLU A 69 -19.38 2.67 -6.81
N VAL A 70 -19.04 2.41 -8.07
CA VAL A 70 -18.41 3.35 -8.98
C VAL A 70 -19.43 4.40 -9.41
N ASP A 71 -19.70 5.37 -8.55
CA ASP A 71 -20.38 6.61 -8.96
C ASP A 71 -19.36 7.74 -9.08
N ASP A 72 -19.26 8.22 -10.32
CA ASP A 72 -18.57 9.40 -10.83
C ASP A 72 -17.04 9.51 -10.75
N VAL A 73 -16.48 9.33 -11.96
CA VAL A 73 -15.16 9.74 -12.43
C VAL A 73 -15.03 11.27 -12.40
N VAL A 74 -14.85 11.90 -11.24
CA VAL A 74 -14.21 13.23 -11.11
C VAL A 74 -13.61 13.36 -9.71
N ASP A 75 -12.34 13.79 -9.63
CA ASP A 75 -11.56 14.04 -8.39
C ASP A 75 -11.01 12.80 -7.65
N ARG A 76 -9.97 12.19 -8.24
CA ARG A 76 -9.05 11.28 -7.53
C ARG A 76 -8.25 12.05 -6.48
N ARG A 77 -8.82 12.22 -5.29
CA ARG A 77 -8.08 12.38 -4.04
C ARG A 77 -8.13 11.06 -3.27
N PRO A 78 -7.00 10.56 -2.73
CA PRO A 78 -7.02 9.35 -1.92
C PRO A 78 -7.89 9.58 -0.67
N ASN A 79 -8.98 8.81 -0.55
CA ASN A 79 -9.90 8.87 0.57
C ASN A 79 -9.31 8.08 1.75
N LEU A 80 -8.67 8.78 2.69
CA LEU A 80 -8.00 8.21 3.87
C LEU A 80 -8.96 7.77 5.00
N ALA A 81 -10.27 7.73 4.78
CA ALA A 81 -11.25 7.62 5.86
C ALA A 81 -11.53 6.20 6.39
N ALA A 82 -10.91 5.15 5.85
CA ALA A 82 -11.31 3.76 6.13
C ALA A 82 -10.28 2.91 6.91
N VAL A 83 -9.22 3.48 7.49
CA VAL A 83 -8.30 2.72 8.35
C VAL A 83 -8.81 2.77 9.80
N PRO A 84 -9.41 1.70 10.36
CA PRO A 84 -9.79 1.69 11.77
C PRO A 84 -8.53 1.80 12.64
N THR A 85 -8.38 2.95 13.30
CA THR A 85 -7.33 3.18 14.28
C THR A 85 -7.79 2.57 15.61
N ASP A 86 -7.62 1.27 15.80
CA ASP A 86 -7.71 0.67 17.13
C ASP A 86 -6.37 0.08 17.55
N ALA A 87 -5.55 0.93 18.15
CA ALA A 87 -4.43 0.50 18.96
C ALA A 87 -4.15 1.56 20.03
N ALA A 88 -5.10 1.72 20.95
CA ALA A 88 -4.83 2.33 22.24
C ALA A 88 -5.26 1.39 23.36
N ARG A 89 -4.25 0.98 24.16
CA ARG A 89 -4.31 0.74 25.62
C ARG A 89 -4.26 -0.73 26.06
N ARG A 90 -3.05 -1.21 26.37
CA ARG A 90 -2.61 -1.43 27.76
C ARG A 90 -1.11 -1.66 27.87
#